data_AF-A0A8T0ZE35-F1
#
_entry.id   AF-A0A8T0ZE35-F1
#
_cell.length_a   1.000
_cell.length_b   1.000
_cell.length_c   1.000
_cell.angle_alpha   90.00
_cell.angle_beta   90.00
_cell.angle_gamma   90.00
#
_symmetry.space_group_name_H-M   'P 1'
#
loop_
_entity.id
_entity.type
_entity.pdbx_description
1 polymer ?
#
loop_
_entity_poly.entity_id
_entity_poly.type
_entity_poly.pdbx_seq_one_letter_code
_entity_poly.pdbx_strand_id
1 'polypeptide(L)'
;MLEEGSTILGKLKLDPKRVVRLIVQYFNGFNPQPVERSMPIEASFSWRLLYRFFLDRNCALRFNNWFRSRLPRNGGQLTLSDAIEVIERKLRQRVQGQETLYLFLGIDEYQKIEKVNAPRKDPNTSLLRELVETIGAFLCSKSSKLVVLPMFAGTDLGVIASGSIANSSYYVTERLPMTLLTLDQVFTFVESNAAFAGLLRHSQICRNLFSLGGVPRWVVEYLLELRSCLQSGVDVVPLDIINEFFLTIWSKYVDSYWNSIETQTLVRLAAVAVSGLTVNPQDTIGGHKWSRLRDSSLCLLIPRESSTVGACDVRVPYTLLANIGSLKMLATKAEQDFATALMDMSEMVDSTMFDLQPWQSWEKFGACFYAVRINALLALGYSTVTLGDLLPGTRMSGETRNISVKLVPSRVFRSSACARVNASVPREAFVLSEVGKPQRVALWVAKVHGRAIEELGNHERNNGVWNSPPTSSSLYL
;
A
#
# COMPACT_ATOMS: atom_id res chain seq x y z
N MET A 1 7.38 -0.08 -16.06
CA MET A 1 7.35 -1.57 -15.95
C MET A 1 7.26 -2.29 -17.30
N LEU A 2 6.10 -2.37 -17.98
CA LEU A 2 6.00 -3.14 -19.24
C LEU A 2 6.85 -2.61 -20.38
N GLU A 3 7.24 -1.33 -20.35
CA GLU A 3 8.18 -0.71 -21.29
C GLU A 3 9.66 -0.95 -20.94
N GLU A 4 9.98 -1.38 -19.71
CA GLU A 4 11.34 -1.74 -19.27
C GLU A 4 11.71 -3.20 -19.50
N GLY A 5 10.74 -4.05 -19.88
CA GLY A 5 10.98 -5.41 -20.38
C GLY A 5 12.13 -5.57 -21.40
N SER A 6 12.58 -4.54 -22.13
CA SER A 6 13.84 -4.62 -22.92
C SER A 6 15.07 -4.87 -22.05
N THR A 7 15.10 -4.27 -20.86
CA THR A 7 16.12 -4.50 -19.83
C THR A 7 16.00 -5.92 -19.24
N ILE A 8 14.77 -6.42 -19.05
CA ILE A 8 14.51 -7.80 -18.60
C ILE A 8 15.00 -8.82 -19.65
N LEU A 9 14.66 -8.59 -20.92
CA LEU A 9 15.09 -9.42 -22.04
C LEU A 9 16.61 -9.37 -22.25
N GLY A 10 17.24 -8.22 -22.00
CA GLY A 10 18.70 -8.07 -21.97
C GLY A 10 19.36 -8.91 -20.89
N LYS A 11 18.76 -9.01 -19.69
CA LYS A 11 19.24 -9.91 -18.62
C LYS A 11 19.11 -11.39 -18.99
N LEU A 12 18.12 -11.75 -19.80
CA LEU A 12 17.95 -13.10 -20.35
C LEU A 12 18.97 -13.43 -21.47
N LYS A 13 19.85 -12.49 -21.82
CA LYS A 13 20.87 -12.63 -22.89
C LYS A 13 20.26 -13.04 -24.24
N LEU A 14 19.00 -12.67 -24.49
CA LEU A 14 18.34 -12.93 -25.75
C LEU A 14 18.81 -11.91 -26.79
N ASP A 15 19.05 -12.38 -28.02
CA ASP A 15 19.40 -11.50 -29.14
C ASP A 15 18.23 -10.53 -29.44
N PRO A 16 18.42 -9.21 -29.28
CA PRO A 16 17.36 -8.23 -29.51
C PRO A 16 16.76 -8.28 -30.93
N LYS A 17 17.51 -8.77 -31.93
CA LYS A 17 17.01 -8.92 -33.31
C LYS A 17 16.01 -10.06 -33.46
N ARG A 18 15.95 -10.98 -32.48
CA ARG A 18 15.08 -12.16 -32.46
C ARG A 18 13.90 -12.01 -31.51
N VAL A 19 13.86 -10.91 -30.75
CA VAL A 19 12.80 -10.62 -29.81
C VAL A 19 11.87 -9.56 -30.40
N VAL A 20 10.60 -9.93 -30.51
CA VAL A 20 9.53 -9.00 -30.85
C VAL A 20 8.78 -8.67 -29.59
N ARG A 21 8.41 -7.41 -29.47
CA ARG A 21 7.77 -6.89 -28.27
C ARG A 21 6.44 -6.27 -28.60
N LEU A 22 5.39 -6.82 -28.01
CA LEU A 22 4.04 -6.33 -28.17
C LEU A 22 3.44 -6.04 -26.81
N ILE A 23 2.85 -4.86 -26.68
CA ILE A 23 2.08 -4.47 -25.51
C ILE A 23 0.63 -4.31 -25.97
N VAL A 24 -0.26 -5.13 -25.40
CA VAL A 24 -1.71 -5.06 -25.57
C VAL A 24 -2.28 -4.27 -24.40
N GLN A 25 -2.88 -3.12 -24.67
CA GLN A 25 -3.39 -2.20 -23.65
C GLN A 25 -4.92 -2.29 -23.55
N TYR A 26 -5.46 -2.03 -22.36
CA TYR A 26 -6.90 -1.89 -22.10
C TYR A 26 -7.31 -0.48 -21.64
N PHE A 27 -6.48 0.53 -21.94
CA PHE A 27 -6.65 1.93 -21.54
C PHE A 27 -6.11 2.88 -22.62
N ASN A 28 -6.17 4.21 -22.38
CA ASN A 28 -5.54 5.25 -23.22
C ASN A 28 -5.83 5.10 -24.73
N GLY A 29 -7.11 4.99 -25.10
CA GLY A 29 -7.54 4.80 -26.50
C GLY A 29 -7.72 3.35 -26.92
N PHE A 30 -7.29 2.39 -26.09
CA PHE A 30 -7.52 0.95 -26.24
C PHE A 30 -8.57 0.41 -25.26
N ASN A 31 -9.47 1.27 -24.77
CA ASN A 31 -10.56 0.85 -23.88
C ASN A 31 -11.38 -0.28 -24.51
N PRO A 32 -12.02 -1.15 -23.70
CA PRO A 32 -12.98 -2.12 -24.20
C PRO A 32 -14.06 -1.49 -25.09
N GLN A 33 -14.32 -2.14 -26.22
CA GLN A 33 -15.25 -1.69 -27.25
C GLN A 33 -16.55 -2.52 -27.18
N PRO A 34 -17.73 -1.92 -27.46
CA PRO A 34 -19.00 -2.63 -27.39
C PRO A 34 -19.08 -3.89 -28.26
N VAL A 35 -18.43 -3.90 -29.42
CA VAL A 35 -18.40 -5.06 -30.34
C VAL A 35 -17.76 -6.29 -29.71
N GLU A 36 -16.83 -6.11 -28.77
CA GLU A 36 -16.12 -7.23 -28.13
C GLU A 36 -17.03 -8.05 -27.21
N ARG A 37 -18.19 -7.50 -26.79
CA ARG A 37 -19.21 -8.23 -26.01
C ARG A 37 -19.84 -9.40 -26.76
N SER A 38 -19.72 -9.40 -28.08
CA SER A 38 -20.30 -10.42 -28.95
C SER A 38 -19.35 -11.57 -29.28
N MET A 39 -18.12 -11.57 -28.73
CA MET A 39 -17.10 -12.58 -29.02
C MET A 39 -16.40 -13.08 -27.76
N PRO A 40 -15.88 -14.32 -27.76
CA PRO A 40 -15.07 -14.82 -26.65
C PRO A 40 -13.87 -13.91 -26.35
N ILE A 41 -13.41 -13.93 -25.10
CA ILE A 41 -12.26 -13.11 -24.68
C ILE A 41 -10.98 -13.46 -25.46
N GLU A 42 -10.80 -14.72 -25.82
CA GLU A 42 -9.71 -15.18 -26.69
C GLU A 42 -9.71 -14.45 -28.04
N ALA A 43 -10.86 -14.36 -28.70
CA ALA A 43 -10.98 -13.70 -30.00
C ALA A 43 -10.77 -12.19 -29.89
N SER A 44 -11.37 -11.54 -28.90
CA SER A 44 -11.15 -10.11 -28.60
C SER A 44 -9.65 -9.82 -28.40
N PHE A 45 -8.99 -10.61 -27.55
CA PHE A 45 -7.56 -10.47 -27.29
C PHE A 45 -6.71 -10.71 -28.54
N SER A 46 -7.03 -11.73 -29.33
CA SER A 46 -6.32 -12.08 -30.56
C SER A 46 -6.41 -10.97 -31.61
N TRP A 47 -7.57 -10.33 -31.77
CA TRP A 47 -7.70 -9.15 -32.63
C TRP A 47 -6.94 -7.95 -32.12
N ARG A 48 -6.94 -7.70 -30.79
CA ARG A 48 -6.12 -6.65 -30.18
C ARG A 48 -4.64 -6.88 -30.48
N LEU A 49 -4.18 -8.11 -30.31
CA LEU A 49 -2.79 -8.51 -30.59
C LEU A 49 -2.40 -8.25 -32.05
N LEU A 50 -3.23 -8.70 -33.00
CA LEU A 50 -2.99 -8.46 -34.42
C LEU A 50 -3.03 -6.97 -34.79
N TYR A 51 -3.96 -6.20 -34.22
CA TYR A 51 -4.01 -4.76 -34.41
C TYR A 51 -2.71 -4.10 -33.92
N ARG A 52 -2.25 -4.46 -32.71
CA ARG A 52 -1.00 -3.92 -32.14
C ARG A 52 0.24 -4.25 -32.97
N PHE A 53 0.29 -5.45 -33.56
CA PHE A 53 1.43 -5.86 -34.37
C PHE A 53 1.42 -5.25 -35.78
N PHE A 54 0.28 -5.28 -36.47
CA PHE A 54 0.20 -4.90 -37.89
C PHE A 54 -0.26 -3.46 -38.11
N LEU A 55 -1.19 -2.95 -37.32
CA LEU A 55 -2.01 -1.80 -37.70
C LEU A 55 -1.74 -0.55 -36.88
N ASP A 56 -1.39 -0.66 -35.60
CA ASP A 56 -1.28 0.48 -34.69
C ASP A 56 -0.41 1.63 -35.21
N ARG A 57 0.67 1.29 -35.93
CA ARG A 57 1.58 2.27 -36.56
C ARG A 57 1.45 2.38 -38.08
N ASN A 58 0.59 1.56 -38.69
CA ASN A 58 0.47 1.44 -40.15
C ASN A 58 -0.96 1.66 -40.67
N CYS A 59 -1.90 2.03 -39.80
CA CYS A 59 -3.29 2.27 -40.14
C CYS A 59 -3.70 3.68 -39.72
N ALA A 60 -4.35 4.41 -40.63
CA ALA A 60 -4.90 5.73 -40.32
C ALA A 60 -6.08 5.67 -39.31
N LEU A 61 -6.73 4.50 -39.18
CA LEU A 61 -7.82 4.31 -38.24
C LEU A 61 -7.30 3.96 -36.86
N ARG A 62 -7.69 4.79 -35.87
CA ARG A 62 -7.51 4.50 -34.45
C ARG A 62 -8.23 3.20 -34.06
N PHE A 63 -7.75 2.58 -32.99
CA PHE A 63 -8.19 1.27 -32.51
C PHE A 63 -9.72 1.15 -32.43
N ASN A 64 -10.38 2.08 -31.75
CA ASN A 64 -11.84 2.08 -31.58
C ASN A 64 -12.60 2.09 -32.92
N ASN A 65 -12.19 2.95 -33.85
CA ASN A 65 -12.81 3.08 -35.17
C ASN A 65 -12.55 1.83 -36.00
N TRP A 66 -11.34 1.28 -35.96
CA TRP A 66 -11.01 0.06 -36.69
C TRP A 66 -11.81 -1.14 -36.15
N PHE A 67 -11.83 -1.35 -34.83
CA PHE A 67 -12.61 -2.43 -34.21
C PHE A 67 -14.10 -2.32 -34.56
N ARG A 68 -14.67 -1.11 -34.51
CA ARG A 68 -16.09 -0.91 -34.80
C ARG A 68 -16.45 -1.13 -36.26
N SER A 69 -15.58 -0.75 -37.20
CA SER A 69 -15.94 -0.65 -38.63
C SER A 69 -15.31 -1.69 -39.54
N ARG A 70 -14.24 -2.37 -39.08
CA ARG A 70 -13.42 -3.26 -39.92
C ARG A 70 -13.27 -4.68 -39.38
N LEU A 71 -13.83 -4.99 -38.20
CA LEU A 71 -13.85 -6.37 -37.73
C LEU A 71 -14.60 -7.28 -38.73
N PRO A 72 -14.02 -8.43 -39.11
CA PRO A 72 -14.72 -9.39 -39.96
C PRO A 72 -15.99 -9.92 -39.29
N ARG A 73 -16.98 -10.33 -40.10
CA ARG A 73 -18.23 -10.92 -39.59
C ARG A 73 -17.99 -12.18 -38.76
N ASN A 74 -16.98 -12.96 -39.11
CA ASN A 74 -16.54 -14.14 -38.36
C ASN A 74 -15.48 -13.81 -37.29
N GLY A 75 -15.34 -12.54 -36.89
CA GLY A 75 -14.30 -12.09 -35.97
C GLY A 75 -14.28 -12.85 -34.64
N GLY A 76 -15.43 -13.34 -34.17
CA GLY A 76 -15.50 -14.15 -32.94
C GLY A 76 -14.90 -15.56 -33.03
N GLN A 77 -14.46 -16.01 -34.21
CA GLN A 77 -13.85 -17.33 -34.42
C GLN A 77 -12.32 -17.31 -34.37
N LEU A 78 -11.68 -16.13 -34.31
CA LEU A 78 -10.23 -16.02 -34.28
C LEU A 78 -9.68 -16.59 -32.96
N THR A 79 -8.73 -17.52 -33.03
CA THR A 79 -8.06 -18.08 -31.85
C THR A 79 -6.72 -17.39 -31.58
N LEU A 80 -6.18 -17.58 -30.37
CA LEU A 80 -4.84 -17.11 -30.04
C LEU A 80 -3.78 -17.81 -30.90
N SER A 81 -3.99 -19.10 -31.19
CA SER A 81 -3.09 -19.87 -32.04
C SER A 81 -3.01 -19.28 -33.45
N ASP A 82 -4.15 -18.94 -34.05
CA ASP A 82 -4.20 -18.32 -35.38
C ASP A 82 -3.44 -16.98 -35.39
N ALA A 83 -3.66 -16.14 -34.38
CA ALA A 83 -3.02 -14.84 -34.30
C ALA A 83 -1.49 -14.95 -34.16
N ILE A 84 -1.03 -15.86 -33.30
CA ILE A 84 0.41 -16.12 -33.12
C ILE A 84 1.03 -16.69 -34.38
N GLU A 85 0.35 -17.61 -35.07
CA GLU A 85 0.84 -18.18 -36.33
C GLU A 85 1.01 -17.12 -37.42
N VAL A 86 0.04 -16.20 -37.55
CA VAL A 86 0.13 -15.08 -38.51
C VAL A 86 1.31 -14.16 -38.19
N ILE A 87 1.54 -13.87 -36.90
CA ILE A 87 2.70 -13.08 -36.45
C ILE A 87 4.00 -13.82 -36.76
N GLU A 88 4.10 -15.10 -36.40
CA GLU A 88 5.28 -15.93 -36.64
C GLU A 88 5.63 -15.97 -38.14
N ARG A 89 4.65 -16.23 -39.00
CA ARG A 89 4.82 -16.22 -40.47
C ARG A 89 5.39 -14.90 -40.95
N LYS A 90 4.90 -13.76 -40.43
CA LYS A 90 5.42 -12.44 -40.81
C LYS A 90 6.85 -12.20 -40.35
N LEU A 91 7.19 -12.66 -39.15
CA LEU A 91 8.53 -12.50 -38.59
C LEU A 91 9.57 -13.36 -39.31
N ARG A 92 9.21 -14.58 -39.69
CA ARG A 92 10.08 -15.48 -40.47
C ARG A 92 10.39 -14.95 -41.87
N GLN A 93 9.55 -14.10 -42.45
CA GLN A 93 9.91 -13.40 -43.70
C GLN A 93 11.08 -12.43 -43.53
N ARG A 94 11.35 -11.94 -42.31
CA ARG A 94 12.38 -10.95 -42.01
C ARG A 94 13.69 -11.56 -41.51
N VAL A 95 13.64 -12.78 -40.96
CA VAL A 95 14.79 -13.45 -40.34
C VAL A 95 15.13 -14.69 -41.16
N GLN A 96 16.32 -14.72 -41.74
CA GLN A 96 16.82 -15.89 -42.47
C GLN A 96 17.29 -16.95 -41.46
N GLY A 97 16.79 -18.19 -41.56
CA GLY A 97 17.23 -19.33 -40.75
C GLY A 97 16.12 -20.06 -39.98
N GLN A 98 16.49 -21.15 -39.31
CA GLN A 98 15.58 -21.97 -38.47
C GLN A 98 15.61 -21.59 -36.98
N GLU A 99 16.25 -20.48 -36.64
CA GLU A 99 16.49 -20.10 -35.25
C GLU A 99 15.20 -19.72 -34.50
N THR A 100 15.24 -19.87 -33.18
CA THR A 100 14.12 -19.56 -32.29
C THR A 100 13.86 -18.07 -32.23
N LEU A 101 12.60 -17.69 -32.43
CA LEU A 101 12.10 -16.33 -32.27
C LEU A 101 11.37 -16.21 -30.93
N TYR A 102 11.36 -15.01 -30.36
CA TYR A 102 10.70 -14.72 -29.09
C TYR A 102 9.67 -13.62 -29.27
N LEU A 103 8.49 -13.80 -28.67
CA LEU A 103 7.47 -12.77 -28.55
C LEU A 103 7.28 -12.43 -27.07
N PHE A 104 7.76 -11.28 -26.66
CA PHE A 104 7.35 -10.68 -25.39
C PHE A 104 5.95 -10.08 -25.54
N LEU A 105 5.01 -10.62 -24.77
CA LEU A 105 3.59 -10.24 -24.80
C LEU A 105 3.22 -9.55 -23.49
N GLY A 106 3.35 -8.23 -23.47
CA GLY A 106 2.88 -7.39 -22.37
C GLY A 106 1.37 -7.18 -22.45
N ILE A 107 0.66 -7.38 -21.35
CA ILE A 107 -0.77 -7.13 -21.22
C ILE A 107 -0.95 -6.07 -20.14
N ASP A 108 -1.30 -4.85 -20.56
CA ASP A 108 -1.34 -3.68 -19.69
C ASP A 108 -2.76 -3.31 -19.26
N GLU A 109 -2.86 -2.82 -18.03
CA GLU A 109 -4.11 -2.54 -17.32
C GLU A 109 -5.08 -3.75 -17.36
N TYR A 110 -4.54 -4.93 -17.07
CA TYR A 110 -5.27 -6.21 -17.18
C TYR A 110 -6.57 -6.25 -16.37
N GLN A 111 -6.66 -5.49 -15.27
CA GLN A 111 -7.87 -5.42 -14.44
C GLN A 111 -9.09 -4.86 -15.22
N LYS A 112 -8.85 -4.17 -16.34
CA LYS A 112 -9.91 -3.67 -17.23
C LYS A 112 -10.44 -4.72 -18.20
N ILE A 113 -9.86 -5.92 -18.27
CA ILE A 113 -10.36 -7.03 -19.10
C ILE A 113 -11.80 -7.39 -18.74
N GLU A 114 -12.17 -7.33 -17.46
CA GLU A 114 -13.56 -7.57 -17.05
C GLU A 114 -14.57 -6.61 -17.70
N LYS A 115 -14.14 -5.38 -18.04
CA LYS A 115 -15.00 -4.38 -18.70
C LYS A 115 -15.26 -4.70 -20.17
N VAL A 116 -14.59 -5.70 -20.75
CA VAL A 116 -14.91 -6.23 -22.08
C VAL A 116 -16.32 -6.80 -22.12
N ASN A 117 -16.78 -7.42 -21.02
CA ASN A 117 -18.10 -8.06 -20.94
C ASN A 117 -18.31 -9.06 -22.10
N ALA A 118 -17.27 -9.80 -22.45
CA ALA A 118 -17.36 -10.92 -23.39
C ALA A 118 -18.21 -12.07 -22.80
N PRO A 119 -18.79 -12.95 -23.64
CA PRO A 119 -19.45 -14.16 -23.17
C PRO A 119 -18.45 -15.03 -22.42
N ARG A 120 -18.83 -15.46 -21.21
CA ARG A 120 -18.02 -16.35 -20.37
C ARG A 120 -18.29 -17.81 -20.70
N LYS A 121 -17.28 -18.66 -20.61
CA LYS A 121 -17.43 -20.12 -20.72
C LYS A 121 -18.10 -20.69 -19.46
N ASP A 122 -17.72 -20.18 -18.29
CA ASP A 122 -18.35 -20.47 -17.00
C ASP A 122 -18.80 -19.15 -16.34
N PRO A 123 -20.07 -19.00 -15.95
CA PRO A 123 -20.55 -17.80 -15.24
C PRO A 123 -19.76 -17.47 -13.97
N ASN A 124 -19.10 -18.46 -13.35
CA ASN A 124 -18.32 -18.30 -12.13
C ASN A 124 -16.85 -17.92 -12.37
N THR A 125 -16.38 -17.88 -13.62
CA THR A 125 -15.00 -17.51 -13.96
C THR A 125 -14.88 -16.06 -14.44
N SER A 126 -13.79 -15.40 -14.03
CA SER A 126 -13.45 -14.07 -14.54
C SER A 126 -12.92 -14.14 -15.97
N LEU A 127 -13.17 -13.12 -16.80
CA LEU A 127 -12.66 -13.06 -18.17
C LEU A 127 -11.12 -13.04 -18.20
N LEU A 128 -10.51 -12.39 -17.20
CA LEU A 128 -9.07 -12.42 -17.01
C LEU A 128 -8.55 -13.85 -16.83
N ARG A 129 -9.22 -14.66 -16.00
CA ARG A 129 -8.84 -16.05 -15.76
C ARG A 129 -8.95 -16.88 -17.03
N GLU A 130 -10.06 -16.77 -17.77
CA GLU A 130 -10.24 -17.46 -19.05
C GLU A 130 -9.12 -17.11 -20.06
N LEU A 131 -8.70 -15.83 -20.10
CA LEU A 131 -7.59 -15.41 -20.95
C LEU A 131 -6.24 -16.00 -20.50
N VAL A 132 -5.95 -16.01 -19.19
CA VAL A 132 -4.73 -16.62 -18.64
C VAL A 132 -4.69 -18.12 -18.94
N GLU A 133 -5.80 -18.84 -18.77
CA GLU A 133 -5.92 -20.26 -19.08
C GLU A 133 -5.72 -20.52 -20.59
N THR A 134 -6.26 -19.66 -21.44
CA THR A 134 -6.07 -19.74 -22.90
C THR A 134 -4.60 -19.56 -23.29
N ILE A 135 -3.92 -18.56 -22.73
CA ILE A 135 -2.48 -18.34 -22.95
C ILE A 135 -1.67 -19.51 -22.41
N GLY A 136 -1.99 -20.00 -21.20
CA GLY A 136 -1.34 -21.14 -20.58
C GLY A 136 -1.47 -22.42 -21.41
N ALA A 137 -2.67 -22.72 -21.91
CA ALA A 137 -2.94 -23.84 -22.79
C ALA A 137 -2.12 -23.75 -24.09
N PHE A 138 -2.06 -22.55 -24.69
CA PHE A 138 -1.22 -22.30 -25.87
C PHE A 138 0.26 -22.60 -25.57
N LEU A 139 0.81 -22.08 -24.48
CA LEU A 139 2.21 -22.30 -24.09
C LEU A 139 2.53 -23.78 -23.87
N CYS A 140 1.58 -24.55 -23.31
CA CYS A 140 1.75 -25.99 -23.08
C CYS A 140 1.70 -26.82 -24.37
N SER A 141 0.96 -26.37 -25.38
CA SER A 141 0.76 -27.12 -26.62
C SER A 141 2.02 -27.27 -27.49
N LYS A 142 3.05 -26.42 -27.29
CA LYS A 142 4.28 -26.34 -28.11
C LYS A 142 4.02 -26.28 -29.62
N SER A 143 2.87 -25.75 -30.03
CA SER A 143 2.43 -25.74 -31.44
C SER A 143 3.20 -24.74 -32.32
N SER A 144 3.95 -23.82 -31.72
CA SER A 144 4.70 -22.77 -32.43
C SER A 144 6.20 -22.82 -32.09
N LYS A 145 7.03 -22.47 -33.08
CA LYS A 145 8.46 -22.26 -32.90
C LYS A 145 8.77 -20.83 -32.41
N LEU A 146 7.74 -20.00 -32.24
CA LEU A 146 7.80 -18.69 -31.56
C LEU A 146 7.59 -18.91 -30.06
N VAL A 147 8.60 -18.60 -29.26
CA VAL A 147 8.51 -18.66 -27.80
C VAL A 147 7.76 -17.42 -27.31
N VAL A 148 6.59 -17.60 -26.72
CA VAL A 148 5.78 -16.50 -26.17
C VAL A 148 6.09 -16.32 -24.68
N LEU A 149 6.36 -15.08 -24.29
CA LEU A 149 6.71 -14.67 -22.93
C LEU A 149 5.66 -13.65 -22.44
N PRO A 150 4.54 -14.11 -21.84
CA PRO A 150 3.49 -13.21 -21.37
C PRO A 150 3.89 -12.50 -20.07
N MET A 151 3.53 -11.22 -19.96
CA MET A 151 3.68 -10.43 -18.73
C MET A 151 2.44 -9.56 -18.54
N PHE A 152 1.74 -9.75 -17.42
CA PHE A 152 0.58 -8.93 -17.06
C PHE A 152 1.03 -7.78 -16.16
N ALA A 153 0.61 -6.55 -16.49
CA ALA A 153 0.75 -5.39 -15.61
C ALA A 153 -0.58 -4.69 -15.45
N GLY A 154 -0.84 -4.22 -14.25
CA GLY A 154 -2.11 -3.64 -13.88
C GLY A 154 -2.16 -3.32 -12.40
N THR A 155 -3.18 -2.57 -12.01
CA THR A 155 -3.47 -2.30 -10.61
C THR A 155 -4.56 -3.27 -10.17
N ASP A 156 -4.16 -4.38 -9.58
CA ASP A 156 -5.08 -5.39 -9.06
C ASP A 156 -5.30 -5.16 -7.57
N LEU A 157 -6.44 -4.55 -7.27
CA LEU A 157 -6.88 -4.25 -5.92
C LEU A 157 -7.75 -5.38 -5.33
N GLY A 158 -8.18 -6.34 -6.16
CA GLY A 158 -9.11 -7.43 -5.80
C GLY A 158 -8.42 -8.78 -5.60
N VAL A 159 -7.12 -8.78 -5.32
CA VAL A 159 -6.23 -9.96 -5.25
C VAL A 159 -6.71 -10.98 -4.23
N ILE A 160 -7.20 -10.50 -3.10
CA ILE A 160 -7.70 -11.36 -2.01
C ILE A 160 -9.07 -11.97 -2.32
N ALA A 161 -9.76 -11.51 -3.38
CA ALA A 161 -11.03 -12.08 -3.78
C ALA A 161 -10.83 -13.51 -4.30
N SER A 162 -11.75 -14.41 -3.95
CA SER A 162 -11.72 -15.83 -4.31
C SER A 162 -11.59 -16.10 -5.81
N GLY A 163 -12.02 -15.18 -6.66
CA GLY A 163 -11.92 -15.26 -8.14
C GLY A 163 -10.67 -14.63 -8.77
N SER A 164 -9.72 -14.12 -7.97
CA SER A 164 -8.48 -13.54 -8.49
C SER A 164 -7.59 -14.61 -9.11
N ILE A 165 -6.91 -14.26 -10.22
CA ILE A 165 -5.86 -15.09 -10.82
C ILE A 165 -4.75 -15.43 -9.83
N ALA A 166 -4.53 -14.60 -8.80
CA ALA A 166 -3.56 -14.84 -7.73
C ALA A 166 -3.87 -16.08 -6.89
N ASN A 167 -5.14 -16.49 -6.85
CA ASN A 167 -5.65 -17.58 -6.03
C ASN A 167 -5.86 -18.87 -6.84
N SER A 168 -5.40 -18.90 -8.09
CA SER A 168 -5.48 -20.09 -8.95
C SER A 168 -4.47 -21.16 -8.51
N SER A 169 -4.92 -22.42 -8.46
CA SER A 169 -4.04 -23.58 -8.32
C SER A 169 -3.38 -24.01 -9.65
N TYR A 170 -3.82 -23.44 -10.78
CA TYR A 170 -3.40 -23.86 -12.11
C TYR A 170 -2.09 -23.22 -12.58
N TYR A 171 -1.67 -22.12 -11.95
CA TYR A 171 -0.44 -21.40 -12.33
C TYR A 171 0.14 -20.67 -11.12
N VAL A 172 1.47 -20.61 -11.08
CA VAL A 172 2.20 -19.86 -10.06
C VAL A 172 2.41 -18.45 -10.56
N THR A 173 1.81 -17.46 -9.89
CA THR A 173 2.11 -16.05 -10.14
C THR A 173 3.20 -15.58 -9.19
N GLU A 174 4.37 -15.23 -9.72
CA GLU A 174 5.38 -14.49 -8.95
C GLU A 174 5.06 -13.01 -9.03
N ARG A 175 4.87 -12.36 -7.88
CA ARG A 175 4.52 -10.95 -7.81
C ARG A 175 5.73 -10.13 -7.42
N LEU A 176 5.96 -9.06 -8.20
CA LEU A 176 6.93 -8.05 -7.86
C LEU A 176 6.23 -6.99 -7.00
N PRO A 177 6.49 -6.93 -5.68
CA PRO A 177 5.86 -5.93 -4.84
C PRO A 177 6.33 -4.54 -5.29
N MET A 178 5.40 -3.61 -5.49
CA MET A 178 5.78 -2.21 -5.57
C MET A 178 6.06 -1.73 -4.16
N THR A 179 7.31 -1.32 -3.91
CA THR A 179 7.69 -0.73 -2.63
C THR A 179 7.00 0.62 -2.46
N LEU A 180 6.50 0.89 -1.26
CA LEU A 180 6.07 2.23 -0.88
C LEU A 180 7.29 3.14 -0.84
N LEU A 181 7.16 4.33 -1.41
CA LEU A 181 8.20 5.35 -1.34
C LEU A 181 8.28 5.88 0.08
N THR A 182 9.49 6.08 0.59
CA THR A 182 9.68 6.88 1.80
C THR A 182 9.33 8.34 1.50
N LEU A 183 9.03 9.11 2.54
CA LEU A 183 8.77 10.54 2.38
C LEU A 183 9.97 11.26 1.72
N ASP A 184 11.19 10.90 2.11
CA ASP A 184 12.42 11.45 1.51
C ASP A 184 12.50 11.15 0.01
N GLN A 185 12.12 9.94 -0.42
CA GLN A 185 12.07 9.57 -1.83
C GLN A 185 11.01 10.36 -2.59
N VAL A 186 9.83 10.56 -1.99
CA VAL A 186 8.76 11.40 -2.56
C VAL A 186 9.26 12.84 -2.73
N PHE A 187 9.87 13.42 -1.70
CA PHE A 187 10.37 14.80 -1.75
C PHE A 187 11.50 14.95 -2.76
N THR A 188 12.48 14.04 -2.76
CA THR A 188 13.57 14.04 -3.75
C THR A 188 13.02 14.02 -5.18
N PHE A 189 12.01 13.17 -5.44
CA PHE A 189 11.35 13.11 -6.74
C PHE A 189 10.68 14.45 -7.10
N VAL A 190 9.93 15.04 -6.17
CA VAL A 190 9.23 16.33 -6.39
C VAL A 190 10.22 17.47 -6.62
N GLU A 191 11.28 17.57 -5.82
CA GLU A 191 12.31 18.60 -5.95
C GLU A 191 13.10 18.49 -7.25
N SER A 192 13.39 17.26 -7.69
CA SER A 192 14.13 17.01 -8.92
C SER A 192 13.38 17.40 -10.20
N ASN A 193 12.07 17.61 -10.11
CA ASN A 193 11.22 17.98 -11.23
C ASN A 193 10.85 19.47 -11.16
N ALA A 194 11.38 20.28 -12.08
CA ALA A 194 11.11 21.72 -12.12
C ALA A 194 9.62 22.07 -12.18
N ALA A 195 8.76 21.18 -12.71
CA ALA A 195 7.31 21.38 -12.75
C ALA A 195 6.62 21.23 -11.38
N PHE A 196 7.27 20.58 -10.41
CA PHE A 196 6.69 20.28 -9.09
C PHE A 196 7.49 20.87 -7.93
N ALA A 197 8.77 21.21 -8.11
CA ALA A 197 9.68 21.62 -7.04
C ALA A 197 9.15 22.76 -6.16
N GLY A 198 8.41 23.71 -6.74
CA GLY A 198 7.79 24.81 -5.99
C GLY A 198 6.70 24.37 -5.00
N LEU A 199 6.07 23.22 -5.21
CA LEU A 199 4.93 22.75 -4.43
C LEU A 199 5.31 22.36 -2.99
N LEU A 200 6.55 21.95 -2.73
CA LEU A 200 7.00 21.57 -1.37
C LEU A 200 7.14 22.77 -0.42
N ARG A 201 7.01 24.00 -0.91
CA ARG A 201 6.96 25.19 -0.06
C ARG A 201 5.65 25.30 0.73
N HIS A 202 4.63 24.54 0.34
CA HIS A 202 3.33 24.52 1.00
C HIS A 202 3.26 23.36 1.99
N SER A 203 3.22 23.68 3.29
CA SER A 203 3.14 22.65 4.35
C SER A 203 1.94 21.72 4.17
N GLN A 204 0.80 22.23 3.74
CA GLN A 204 -0.37 21.40 3.45
C GLN A 204 -0.14 20.39 2.31
N ILE A 205 0.59 20.77 1.25
CA ILE A 205 0.94 19.82 0.18
C ILE A 205 1.86 18.74 0.73
N CYS A 206 2.86 19.10 1.56
CA CYS A 206 3.74 18.14 2.23
C CYS A 206 2.97 17.15 3.12
N ARG A 207 1.97 17.64 3.88
CA ARG A 207 1.06 16.78 4.66
C ARG A 207 0.26 15.84 3.78
N ASN A 208 -0.31 16.35 2.70
CA ASN A 208 -1.09 15.53 1.78
C ASN A 208 -0.21 14.43 1.15
N LEU A 209 1.03 14.75 0.75
CA LEU A 209 2.00 13.78 0.26
C LEU A 209 2.38 12.72 1.30
N PHE A 210 2.56 13.13 2.56
CA PHE A 210 2.76 12.20 3.68
C PHE A 210 1.56 11.28 3.87
N SER A 211 0.34 11.86 3.90
CA SER A 211 -0.91 11.13 4.07
C SER A 211 -1.15 10.10 2.98
N LEU A 212 -0.76 10.37 1.73
CA LEU A 212 -0.83 9.42 0.60
C LEU A 212 0.07 8.17 0.77
N GLY A 213 0.87 8.10 1.84
CA GLY A 213 1.49 6.86 2.30
C GLY A 213 2.54 6.28 1.34
N GLY A 214 3.12 7.10 0.46
CA GLY A 214 4.21 6.71 -0.43
C GLY A 214 3.78 5.87 -1.65
N VAL A 215 2.47 5.79 -1.96
CA VAL A 215 2.01 5.08 -3.15
C VAL A 215 2.30 5.93 -4.40
N PRO A 216 3.19 5.51 -5.32
CA PRO A 216 3.67 6.36 -6.41
C PRO A 216 2.54 6.94 -7.29
N ARG A 217 1.55 6.12 -7.62
CA ARG A 217 0.43 6.53 -8.48
C ARG A 217 -0.39 7.66 -7.85
N TRP A 218 -0.70 7.55 -6.57
CA TRP A 218 -1.52 8.55 -5.87
C TRP A 218 -0.76 9.88 -5.74
N VAL A 219 0.52 9.79 -5.40
CA VAL A 219 1.44 10.95 -5.34
C VAL A 219 1.52 11.66 -6.68
N VAL A 220 1.79 10.93 -7.76
CA VAL A 220 1.95 11.54 -9.10
C VAL A 220 0.64 12.15 -9.60
N GLU A 221 -0.49 11.47 -9.45
CA GLU A 221 -1.77 12.02 -9.89
C GLU A 221 -2.15 13.28 -9.09
N TYR A 222 -1.91 13.30 -7.78
CA TYR A 222 -2.12 14.49 -6.97
C TYR A 222 -1.27 15.69 -7.45
N LEU A 223 0.02 15.45 -7.73
CA LEU A 223 0.93 16.49 -8.24
C LEU A 223 0.52 16.99 -9.63
N LEU A 224 -0.01 16.11 -10.48
CA LEU A 224 -0.52 16.48 -11.80
C LEU A 224 -1.77 17.36 -11.73
N GLU A 225 -2.69 17.07 -10.80
CA GLU A 225 -3.86 17.93 -10.57
C GLU A 225 -3.42 19.34 -10.11
N LEU A 226 -2.53 19.42 -9.12
CA LEU A 226 -1.95 20.69 -8.64
C LEU A 226 -1.27 21.47 -9.76
N ARG A 227 -0.51 20.78 -10.61
CA ARG A 227 0.17 21.40 -11.76
C ARG A 227 -0.82 21.96 -12.79
N SER A 228 -1.93 21.27 -13.05
CA SER A 228 -2.91 21.73 -14.03
C SER A 228 -3.51 23.10 -13.63
N CYS A 229 -3.67 23.33 -12.33
CA CYS A 229 -4.08 24.62 -11.77
C CYS A 229 -3.02 25.71 -12.00
N LEU A 230 -1.75 25.43 -11.72
CA LEU A 230 -0.65 26.38 -11.97
C LEU A 230 -0.52 26.77 -13.45
N GLN A 231 -0.77 25.82 -14.36
CA GLN A 231 -0.74 26.07 -15.80
C GLN A 231 -1.90 26.94 -16.30
N SER A 232 -2.94 27.13 -15.48
CA SER A 232 -4.10 27.98 -15.81
C SER A 232 -3.87 29.46 -15.47
N GLY A 233 -2.63 29.85 -15.12
CA GLY A 233 -2.27 31.24 -14.80
C GLY A 233 -2.39 31.61 -13.32
N VAL A 234 -2.47 30.62 -12.44
CA VAL A 234 -2.50 30.81 -10.98
C VAL A 234 -1.08 30.70 -10.44
N ASP A 235 -0.57 31.76 -9.80
CA ASP A 235 0.79 31.79 -9.25
C ASP A 235 0.95 30.93 -7.98
N VAL A 236 -0.12 30.81 -7.19
CA VAL A 236 -0.16 30.05 -5.94
C VAL A 236 -1.46 29.27 -5.84
N VAL A 237 -1.38 27.95 -5.65
CA VAL A 237 -2.59 27.11 -5.52
C VAL A 237 -3.29 27.43 -4.19
N PRO A 238 -4.58 27.86 -4.21
CA PRO A 238 -5.35 28.13 -3.00
C PRO A 238 -5.53 26.88 -2.10
N LEU A 239 -5.66 27.08 -0.79
CA LEU A 239 -5.76 25.99 0.20
C LEU A 239 -7.00 25.11 -0.01
N ASP A 240 -8.12 25.72 -0.36
CA ASP A 240 -9.37 25.04 -0.71
C ASP A 240 -9.18 24.10 -1.91
N ILE A 241 -8.50 24.56 -2.97
CA ILE A 241 -8.18 23.75 -4.15
C ILE A 241 -7.19 22.62 -3.81
N ILE A 242 -6.16 22.91 -3.00
CA ILE A 242 -5.22 21.90 -2.49
C ILE A 242 -5.96 20.76 -1.79
N ASN A 243 -6.93 21.10 -0.95
CA ASN A 243 -7.74 20.14 -0.20
C ASN A 243 -8.73 19.40 -1.10
N GLU A 244 -9.38 20.09 -2.05
CA GLU A 244 -10.30 19.48 -3.02
C GLU A 244 -9.61 18.42 -3.88
N PHE A 245 -8.42 18.73 -4.41
CA PHE A 245 -7.65 17.77 -5.20
C PHE A 245 -7.19 16.59 -4.35
N PHE A 246 -6.79 16.83 -3.10
CA PHE A 246 -6.44 15.74 -2.19
C PHE A 246 -7.64 14.83 -1.93
N LEU A 247 -8.82 15.39 -1.62
CA LEU A 247 -10.05 14.62 -1.42
C LEU A 247 -10.49 13.86 -2.67
N THR A 248 -10.26 14.43 -3.86
CA THR A 248 -10.53 13.76 -5.14
C THR A 248 -9.66 12.52 -5.30
N ILE A 249 -8.35 12.64 -5.06
CA ILE A 249 -7.41 11.50 -5.10
C ILE A 249 -7.73 10.47 -4.01
N TRP A 250 -8.06 10.94 -2.80
CA TRP A 250 -8.46 10.10 -1.68
C TRP A 250 -9.70 9.27 -2.03
N SER A 251 -10.78 9.91 -2.48
CA SER A 251 -12.03 9.24 -2.84
C SER A 251 -11.84 8.27 -4.02
N LYS A 252 -11.07 8.69 -5.03
CA LYS A 252 -10.82 7.89 -6.24
C LYS A 252 -10.04 6.62 -5.96
N TYR A 253 -9.05 6.68 -5.07
CA TYR A 253 -8.11 5.58 -4.86
C TYR A 253 -8.20 4.95 -3.49
N VAL A 254 -8.14 5.76 -2.44
CA VAL A 254 -8.00 5.30 -1.06
C VAL A 254 -9.30 4.65 -0.59
N ASP A 255 -10.42 5.37 -0.73
CA ASP A 255 -11.74 4.83 -0.34
C ASP A 255 -12.12 3.61 -1.17
N SER A 256 -11.93 3.68 -2.49
CA SER A 256 -12.19 2.53 -3.37
C SER A 256 -11.34 1.30 -3.02
N TYR A 257 -10.09 1.51 -2.58
CA TYR A 257 -9.20 0.41 -2.21
C TYR A 257 -9.61 -0.21 -0.88
N TRP A 258 -9.83 0.60 0.16
CA TRP A 258 -10.16 0.09 1.48
C TRP A 258 -11.55 -0.50 1.57
N ASN A 259 -12.54 0.03 0.84
CA ASN A 259 -13.89 -0.51 0.81
C ASN A 259 -13.97 -1.92 0.20
N SER A 260 -12.92 -2.39 -0.47
CA SER A 260 -12.86 -3.76 -1.02
C SER A 260 -12.47 -4.82 0.03
N ILE A 261 -12.14 -4.40 1.24
CA ILE A 261 -11.59 -5.26 2.30
C ILE A 261 -12.44 -5.12 3.55
N GLU A 262 -12.62 -6.23 4.26
CA GLU A 262 -13.33 -6.22 5.52
C GLU A 262 -12.64 -5.28 6.53
N THR A 263 -13.44 -4.38 7.12
CA THR A 263 -12.98 -3.39 8.10
C THR A 263 -12.18 -4.01 9.23
N GLN A 264 -12.61 -5.17 9.75
CA GLN A 264 -11.90 -5.85 10.84
C GLN A 264 -10.47 -6.26 10.43
N THR A 265 -10.29 -6.74 9.19
CA THR A 265 -8.97 -7.09 8.66
C THR A 265 -8.08 -5.86 8.56
N LEU A 266 -8.62 -4.73 8.09
CA LEU A 266 -7.89 -3.46 8.01
C LEU A 266 -7.45 -2.94 9.39
N VAL A 267 -8.34 -2.98 10.38
CA VAL A 267 -8.05 -2.54 11.76
C VAL A 267 -6.95 -3.40 12.38
N ARG A 268 -7.04 -4.73 12.26
CA ARG A 268 -6.02 -5.62 12.81
C ARG A 268 -4.69 -5.46 12.08
N LEU A 269 -4.70 -5.27 10.76
CA LEU A 269 -3.51 -5.00 9.97
C LEU A 269 -2.81 -3.71 10.44
N ALA A 270 -3.58 -2.62 10.62
CA ALA A 270 -3.10 -1.37 11.17
C ALA A 270 -2.52 -1.54 12.58
N ALA A 271 -3.24 -2.25 13.46
CA ALA A 271 -2.80 -2.50 14.82
C ALA A 271 -1.48 -3.27 14.86
N VAL A 272 -1.31 -4.33 14.06
CA VAL A 272 -0.05 -5.08 14.00
C VAL A 272 1.10 -4.16 13.58
N ALA A 273 0.90 -3.33 12.54
CA ALA A 273 1.94 -2.46 12.00
C ALA A 273 2.49 -1.44 13.03
N VAL A 274 1.68 -1.02 14.01
CA VAL A 274 2.10 -0.04 15.04
C VAL A 274 2.37 -0.66 16.42
N SER A 275 1.94 -1.90 16.64
CA SER A 275 2.13 -2.64 17.90
C SER A 275 3.59 -2.95 18.21
N GLY A 276 4.42 -3.10 17.18
CA GLY A 276 5.82 -3.56 17.33
C GLY A 276 6.00 -5.08 17.31
N LEU A 277 4.90 -5.84 17.19
CA LEU A 277 4.90 -7.28 17.01
C LEU A 277 5.48 -7.68 15.65
N THR A 278 6.15 -8.83 15.62
CA THR A 278 6.60 -9.48 14.39
C THR A 278 5.65 -10.57 13.96
N VAL A 279 5.62 -10.88 12.67
CA VAL A 279 4.76 -11.93 12.10
C VAL A 279 5.58 -12.92 11.27
N ASN A 280 5.14 -14.18 11.22
CA ASN A 280 5.64 -15.11 10.22
C ASN A 280 4.81 -14.98 8.93
N PRO A 281 5.43 -14.90 7.73
CA PRO A 281 4.69 -14.85 6.46
C PRO A 281 3.66 -15.97 6.24
N GLN A 282 3.82 -17.12 6.91
CA GLN A 282 2.89 -18.25 6.81
C GLN A 282 1.69 -18.17 7.75
N ASP A 283 1.75 -17.32 8.77
CA ASP A 283 0.65 -17.13 9.73
C ASP A 283 -0.51 -16.37 9.08
N THR A 284 -1.69 -16.45 9.71
CA THR A 284 -2.92 -15.83 9.21
C THR A 284 -3.44 -14.72 10.11
N ILE A 285 -4.05 -13.70 9.49
CA ILE A 285 -4.78 -12.62 10.13
C ILE A 285 -6.10 -12.42 9.37
N GLY A 286 -7.23 -12.41 10.07
CA GLY A 286 -8.55 -12.28 9.43
C GLY A 286 -8.82 -13.35 8.36
N GLY A 287 -8.31 -14.58 8.55
CA GLY A 287 -8.43 -15.67 7.57
C GLY A 287 -7.46 -15.60 6.38
N HIS A 288 -6.63 -14.56 6.27
CA HIS A 288 -5.66 -14.40 5.19
C HIS A 288 -4.22 -14.59 5.67
N LYS A 289 -3.40 -15.30 4.89
CA LYS A 289 -1.95 -15.40 5.17
C LYS A 289 -1.26 -14.05 5.01
N TRP A 290 -0.27 -13.77 5.85
CA TRP A 290 0.55 -12.54 5.74
C TRP A 290 1.23 -12.41 4.39
N SER A 291 1.76 -13.51 3.85
CA SER A 291 2.34 -13.51 2.50
C SER A 291 1.32 -13.07 1.45
N ARG A 292 0.04 -13.44 1.62
CA ARG A 292 -1.04 -13.06 0.69
C ARG A 292 -1.38 -11.58 0.80
N LEU A 293 -1.44 -11.02 2.01
CA LEU A 293 -1.65 -9.59 2.20
C LEU A 293 -0.51 -8.76 1.59
N ARG A 294 0.73 -9.21 1.76
CA ARG A 294 1.92 -8.61 1.11
C ARG A 294 1.80 -8.66 -0.41
N ASP A 295 1.48 -9.83 -0.95
CA ASP A 295 1.34 -10.05 -2.38
C ASP A 295 0.19 -9.21 -2.97
N SER A 296 -0.75 -8.78 -2.13
CA SER A 296 -1.86 -7.88 -2.49
C SER A 296 -1.52 -6.40 -2.32
N SER A 297 -0.27 -6.05 -1.99
CA SER A 297 0.18 -4.67 -1.72
C SER A 297 -0.56 -3.98 -0.57
N LEU A 298 -1.11 -4.75 0.38
CA LEU A 298 -1.74 -4.21 1.59
C LEU A 298 -0.73 -3.88 2.67
N CYS A 299 0.38 -4.61 2.67
CA CYS A 299 1.48 -4.38 3.57
C CYS A 299 2.81 -4.80 2.93
N LEU A 300 3.90 -4.38 3.54
CA LEU A 300 5.23 -4.91 3.30
C LEU A 300 5.62 -5.78 4.49
N LEU A 301 6.30 -6.89 4.21
CA LEU A 301 6.93 -7.73 5.23
C LEU A 301 8.43 -7.50 5.15
N ILE A 302 9.01 -6.94 6.20
CA ILE A 302 10.43 -6.63 6.27
C ILE A 302 11.08 -7.64 7.21
N PRO A 303 12.00 -8.48 6.74
CA PRO A 303 12.73 -9.40 7.60
C PRO A 303 13.40 -8.64 8.74
N ARG A 304 13.14 -9.07 9.98
CA ARG A 304 13.80 -8.53 11.15
C ARG A 304 14.97 -9.43 11.50
N GLU A 305 16.16 -8.85 11.64
CA GLU A 305 17.30 -9.54 12.26
C GLU A 305 16.93 -9.82 13.72
N SER A 306 16.35 -10.99 13.96
CA SER A 306 15.84 -11.41 15.26
C SER A 306 16.19 -12.88 15.50
N SER A 307 16.06 -13.31 16.76
CA SER A 307 16.28 -14.70 17.14
C SER A 307 15.28 -15.68 16.52
N THR A 308 14.12 -15.20 16.07
CA THR A 308 13.08 -16.00 15.42
C THR A 308 13.26 -16.01 13.91
N VAL A 309 13.65 -17.16 13.37
CA VAL A 309 13.86 -17.37 11.94
C VAL A 309 12.56 -17.06 11.18
N GLY A 310 12.63 -16.11 10.24
CA GLY A 310 11.50 -15.74 9.38
C GLY A 310 10.52 -14.72 9.98
N ALA A 311 10.83 -14.12 11.12
CA ALA A 311 10.04 -13.03 11.68
C ALA A 311 10.17 -11.75 10.85
N CYS A 312 9.04 -11.14 10.53
CA CYS A 312 8.95 -9.92 9.74
C CYS A 312 8.25 -8.81 10.51
N ASP A 313 8.75 -7.58 10.37
CA ASP A 313 8.00 -6.37 10.70
C ASP A 313 6.97 -6.10 9.60
N VAL A 314 5.79 -5.65 9.98
CA VAL A 314 4.71 -5.28 9.05
C VAL A 314 4.73 -3.77 8.85
N ARG A 315 4.83 -3.31 7.60
CA ARG A 315 4.60 -1.90 7.25
C ARG A 315 3.36 -1.75 6.40
N VAL A 316 2.59 -0.70 6.64
CA VAL A 316 1.38 -0.36 5.89
C VAL A 316 1.48 1.06 5.35
N PRO A 317 0.79 1.39 4.24
CA PRO A 317 0.65 2.77 3.82
C PRO A 317 0.04 3.63 4.93
N TYR A 318 0.56 4.83 5.17
CA TYR A 318 0.06 5.71 6.23
C TYR A 318 -1.43 6.06 6.05
N THR A 319 -1.92 6.11 4.80
CA THR A 319 -3.35 6.23 4.47
C THR A 319 -4.22 5.22 5.21
N LEU A 320 -3.73 4.01 5.49
CA LEU A 320 -4.49 3.00 6.23
C LEU A 320 -4.74 3.50 7.66
N LEU A 321 -3.70 3.98 8.34
CA LEU A 321 -3.80 4.49 9.72
C LEU A 321 -4.73 5.70 9.79
N ALA A 322 -4.57 6.65 8.87
CA ALA A 322 -5.43 7.82 8.76
C ALA A 322 -6.90 7.43 8.49
N ASN A 323 -7.14 6.42 7.65
CA ASN A 323 -8.50 5.93 7.38
C ASN A 323 -9.13 5.23 8.59
N ILE A 324 -8.38 4.43 9.36
CA ILE A 324 -8.93 3.77 10.56
C ILE A 324 -9.40 4.82 11.59
N GLY A 325 -8.66 5.91 11.76
CA GLY A 325 -9.04 6.99 12.66
C GLY A 325 -10.42 7.60 12.33
N SER A 326 -10.82 7.64 11.07
CA SER A 326 -12.10 8.25 10.64
C SER A 326 -13.30 7.30 10.65
N LEU A 327 -13.10 6.00 10.95
CA LEU A 327 -14.16 5.00 10.93
C LEU A 327 -15.16 5.21 12.08
N LYS A 328 -16.45 5.30 11.72
CA LYS A 328 -17.54 5.53 12.70
C LYS A 328 -18.04 4.27 13.39
N MET A 329 -17.81 3.09 12.82
CA MET A 329 -18.33 1.82 13.33
C MET A 329 -17.21 0.78 13.42
N LEU A 330 -16.81 0.48 14.65
CA LEU A 330 -15.84 -0.55 14.99
C LEU A 330 -16.46 -1.54 15.97
N ALA A 331 -16.11 -2.82 15.82
CA ALA A 331 -16.83 -3.93 16.43
C ALA A 331 -16.61 -4.01 17.94
N THR A 332 -15.41 -3.66 18.41
CA THR A 332 -15.06 -3.75 19.83
C THR A 332 -14.66 -2.41 20.43
N LYS A 333 -14.78 -2.29 21.76
CA LYS A 333 -14.32 -1.10 22.49
C LYS A 333 -12.81 -0.86 22.34
N ALA A 334 -12.01 -1.93 22.32
CA ALA A 334 -10.56 -1.83 22.12
C ALA A 334 -10.21 -1.28 20.72
N GLU A 335 -10.94 -1.69 19.68
CA GLU A 335 -10.78 -1.12 18.33
C GLU A 335 -11.19 0.35 18.28
N GLN A 336 -12.27 0.74 18.99
CA GLN A 336 -12.69 2.14 19.10
C GLN A 336 -11.63 3.01 19.81
N ASP A 337 -11.04 2.50 20.88
CA ASP A 337 -9.96 3.20 21.61
C ASP A 337 -8.70 3.31 20.77
N PHE A 338 -8.39 2.29 19.95
CA PHE A 338 -7.31 2.34 18.97
C PHE A 338 -7.54 3.39 17.89
N ALA A 339 -8.71 3.42 17.26
CA ALA A 339 -9.05 4.44 16.27
C ALA A 339 -9.04 5.86 16.88
N THR A 340 -9.49 6.00 18.13
CA THR A 340 -9.42 7.29 18.85
C THR A 340 -7.98 7.74 19.05
N ALA A 341 -7.06 6.85 19.42
CA ALA A 341 -5.64 7.20 19.54
C ALA A 341 -5.00 7.60 18.20
N LEU A 342 -5.43 6.99 17.09
CA LEU A 342 -5.02 7.40 15.75
C LEU A 342 -5.57 8.78 15.38
N MET A 343 -6.82 9.10 15.76
CA MET A 343 -7.36 10.46 15.60
C MET A 343 -6.55 11.48 16.41
N ASP A 344 -6.23 11.17 17.67
CA ASP A 344 -5.42 12.06 18.51
C ASP A 344 -4.02 12.28 17.89
N MET A 345 -3.40 11.25 17.31
CA MET A 345 -2.14 11.39 16.56
C MET A 345 -2.32 12.33 15.37
N SER A 346 -3.39 12.18 14.59
CA SER A 346 -3.68 13.04 13.44
C SER A 346 -3.91 14.50 13.87
N GLU A 347 -4.71 14.73 14.90
CA GLU A 347 -5.07 16.07 15.37
C GLU A 347 -3.90 16.76 16.07
N MET A 348 -3.12 16.06 16.89
CA MET A 348 -2.08 16.67 17.73
C MET A 348 -0.71 16.72 17.06
N VAL A 349 -0.43 15.81 16.14
CA VAL A 349 0.88 15.67 15.49
C VAL A 349 0.78 16.02 14.01
N ASP A 350 -0.01 15.27 13.24
CA ASP A 350 -0.01 15.39 11.77
C ASP A 350 -0.50 16.76 11.29
N SER A 351 -1.47 17.34 11.98
CA SER A 351 -2.03 18.66 11.67
C SER A 351 -1.01 19.81 11.76
N THR A 352 0.07 19.63 12.52
CA THR A 352 1.15 20.61 12.69
C THR A 352 2.45 20.16 12.02
N MET A 353 2.47 18.96 11.44
CA MET A 353 3.61 18.45 10.70
C MET A 353 3.97 19.42 9.56
N PHE A 354 5.26 19.66 9.35
CA PHE A 354 5.80 20.62 8.37
C PHE A 354 5.57 22.11 8.67
N ASP A 355 4.79 22.49 9.68
CA ASP A 355 4.78 23.87 10.20
C ASP A 355 5.82 24.05 11.31
N LEU A 356 6.13 22.96 12.02
CA LEU A 356 7.08 22.91 13.13
C LEU A 356 8.31 22.08 12.77
N GLN A 357 9.44 22.41 13.39
CA GLN A 357 10.62 21.56 13.33
C GLN A 357 10.35 20.24 14.07
N PRO A 358 10.85 19.08 13.60
CA PRO A 358 10.53 17.77 14.18
C PRO A 358 10.74 17.68 15.70
N TRP A 359 11.79 18.32 16.22
CA TRP A 359 12.10 18.32 17.65
C TRP A 359 11.05 19.06 18.51
N GLN A 360 10.29 19.99 17.94
CA GLN A 360 9.24 20.75 18.65
C GLN A 360 8.00 19.91 18.92
N SER A 361 7.75 18.89 18.08
CA SER A 361 6.60 17.98 18.21
C SER A 361 6.99 16.63 18.80
N TRP A 362 8.28 16.43 19.15
CA TRP A 362 8.79 15.13 19.60
C TRP A 362 8.04 14.57 20.80
N GLU A 363 7.77 15.39 21.82
CA GLU A 363 7.05 14.95 23.03
C GLU A 363 5.60 14.58 22.71
N LYS A 364 4.91 15.39 21.88
CA LYS A 364 3.54 15.12 21.42
C LYS A 364 3.49 13.82 20.63
N PHE A 365 4.41 13.65 19.69
CA PHE A 365 4.56 12.44 18.91
C PHE A 365 4.78 11.23 19.81
N GLY A 366 5.72 11.31 20.75
CA GLY A 366 6.01 10.23 21.69
C GLY A 366 4.75 9.80 22.45
N ALA A 367 4.05 10.75 23.08
CA ALA A 367 2.82 10.47 23.83
C ALA A 367 1.73 9.83 22.96
N CYS A 368 1.44 10.40 21.79
CA CYS A 368 0.45 9.85 20.86
C CYS A 368 0.86 8.45 20.36
N PHE A 369 2.14 8.25 20.05
CA PHE A 369 2.66 6.97 19.56
C PHE A 369 2.53 5.86 20.61
N TYR A 370 2.79 6.18 21.89
CA TYR A 370 2.55 5.23 22.97
C TYR A 370 1.08 4.87 23.12
N ALA A 371 0.18 5.86 23.10
CA ALA A 371 -1.26 5.60 23.15
C ALA A 371 -1.71 4.70 21.99
N VAL A 372 -1.25 5.00 20.78
CA VAL A 372 -1.52 4.20 19.56
C VAL A 372 -1.02 2.77 19.74
N ARG A 373 0.21 2.57 20.24
CA ARG A 373 0.80 1.24 20.42
C ARG A 373 0.09 0.42 21.50
N ILE A 374 -0.21 1.01 22.65
CA ILE A 374 -0.92 0.34 23.75
C ILE A 374 -2.31 -0.10 23.28
N ASN A 375 -3.05 0.81 22.64
CA ASN A 375 -4.39 0.49 22.16
C ASN A 375 -4.36 -0.51 21.00
N ALA A 376 -3.33 -0.50 20.17
CA ALA A 376 -3.14 -1.53 19.14
C ALA A 376 -2.96 -2.93 19.74
N LEU A 377 -2.13 -3.07 20.78
CA LEU A 377 -1.95 -4.34 21.48
C LEU A 377 -3.25 -4.83 22.13
N LEU A 378 -4.01 -3.91 22.75
CA LEU A 378 -5.34 -4.21 23.29
C LEU A 378 -6.32 -4.65 22.21
N ALA A 379 -6.35 -3.97 21.06
CA ALA A 379 -7.18 -4.34 19.90
C ALA A 379 -6.80 -5.71 19.31
N LEU A 380 -5.54 -6.13 19.47
CA LEU A 380 -5.07 -7.47 19.10
C LEU A 380 -5.34 -8.54 20.17
N GLY A 381 -5.89 -8.16 21.32
CA GLY A 381 -6.29 -9.08 22.40
C GLY A 381 -5.24 -9.26 23.51
N TYR A 382 -4.16 -8.47 23.52
CA TYR A 382 -3.17 -8.52 24.59
C TYR A 382 -3.61 -7.66 25.77
N SER A 383 -3.68 -8.25 26.98
CA SER A 383 -3.93 -7.53 28.23
C SER A 383 -2.65 -7.26 29.04
N THR A 384 -1.58 -8.00 28.74
CA THR A 384 -0.30 -7.93 29.45
C THR A 384 0.80 -8.31 28.47
N VAL A 385 1.90 -7.57 28.50
CA VAL A 385 3.09 -7.77 27.65
C VAL A 385 4.35 -7.51 28.46
N THR A 386 5.51 -7.87 27.94
CA THR A 386 6.77 -7.43 28.57
C THR A 386 7.11 -5.99 28.15
N LEU A 387 7.92 -5.30 28.95
CA LEU A 387 8.42 -3.98 28.57
C LEU A 387 9.25 -4.05 27.27
N GLY A 388 9.92 -5.17 27.02
CA GLY A 388 10.61 -5.45 25.77
C GLY A 388 9.71 -5.51 24.55
N ASP A 389 8.51 -6.08 24.70
CA ASP A 389 7.51 -6.18 23.63
C ASP A 389 6.87 -4.81 23.34
N LEU A 390 6.66 -3.99 24.38
CA LEU A 390 6.12 -2.64 24.26
C LEU A 390 7.12 -1.66 23.62
N LEU A 391 8.41 -1.88 23.86
CA LEU A 391 9.54 -1.04 23.45
C LEU A 391 10.56 -1.82 22.61
N PRO A 392 10.15 -2.38 21.45
CA PRO A 392 11.06 -3.19 20.65
C PRO A 392 12.20 -2.33 20.09
N GLY A 393 13.42 -2.86 20.15
CA GLY A 393 14.64 -2.17 19.70
C GLY A 393 15.28 -1.23 20.73
N THR A 394 14.61 -0.95 21.85
CA THR A 394 15.20 -0.14 22.92
C THR A 394 16.33 -0.90 23.63
N ARG A 395 17.43 -0.19 23.92
CA ARG A 395 18.54 -0.73 24.73
C ARG A 395 18.13 -0.77 26.19
N MET A 396 18.01 -1.97 26.74
CA MET A 396 17.65 -2.21 28.14
C MET A 396 18.31 -3.50 28.63
N SER A 397 18.47 -3.66 29.95
CA SER A 397 18.97 -4.91 30.54
C SER A 397 17.95 -6.04 30.32
N GLY A 398 18.40 -7.30 30.43
CA GLY A 398 17.49 -8.45 30.34
C GLY A 398 16.40 -8.43 31.41
N GLU A 399 16.74 -8.00 32.63
CA GLU A 399 15.79 -7.85 33.73
C GLU A 399 14.72 -6.80 33.42
N THR A 400 15.12 -5.61 32.97
CA THR A 400 14.19 -4.53 32.59
C THR A 400 13.30 -4.96 31.42
N ARG A 401 13.85 -5.69 30.45
CA ARG A 401 13.12 -6.21 29.30
C ARG A 401 11.97 -7.12 29.69
N ASN A 402 12.18 -7.94 30.72
CA ASN A 402 11.23 -8.95 31.17
C ASN A 402 10.20 -8.44 32.18
N ILE A 403 10.19 -7.14 32.51
CA ILE A 403 9.16 -6.55 33.37
C ILE A 403 7.79 -6.73 32.72
N SER A 404 6.86 -7.34 33.46
CA SER A 404 5.46 -7.49 33.03
C SER A 404 4.71 -6.17 33.14
N VAL A 405 4.12 -5.73 32.04
CA VAL A 405 3.35 -4.49 31.92
C VAL A 405 1.89 -4.84 31.64
N LYS A 406 0.99 -4.41 32.53
CA LYS A 406 -0.45 -4.52 32.30
C LYS A 406 -0.90 -3.37 31.41
N LEU A 407 -1.56 -3.70 30.29
CA LEU A 407 -2.02 -2.71 29.33
C LEU A 407 -3.39 -2.15 29.73
N VAL A 408 -3.55 -0.84 29.57
CA VAL A 408 -4.78 -0.11 29.86
C VAL A 408 -5.09 0.84 28.69
N PRO A 409 -6.36 0.96 28.25
CA PRO A 409 -6.73 1.89 27.17
C PRO A 409 -6.21 3.29 27.47
N SER A 410 -5.39 3.82 26.57
CA SER A 410 -4.60 5.03 26.77
C SER A 410 -5.03 6.13 25.81
N ARG A 411 -5.07 7.36 26.31
CA ARG A 411 -5.37 8.54 25.50
C ARG A 411 -4.49 9.72 25.90
N VAL A 412 -4.21 10.59 24.93
CA VAL A 412 -3.42 11.82 25.16
C VAL A 412 -4.36 12.98 25.42
N PHE A 413 -4.06 13.75 26.47
CA PHE A 413 -4.78 14.98 26.79
C PHE A 413 -3.80 16.15 26.86
N ARG A 414 -4.26 17.33 26.43
CA ARG A 414 -3.59 18.60 26.72
C ARG A 414 -3.84 18.94 28.19
N SER A 415 -2.79 18.96 28.99
CA SER A 415 -2.88 19.39 30.37
C SER A 415 -2.59 20.88 30.48
N SER A 416 -3.58 21.66 30.93
CA SER A 416 -3.38 23.03 31.42
C SER A 416 -2.78 23.07 32.84
N ALA A 417 -2.63 21.91 33.50
CA ALA A 417 -2.30 21.82 34.92
C ALA A 417 -0.80 21.89 35.25
N CYS A 418 0.10 21.95 34.26
CA CYS A 418 1.54 22.09 34.53
C CYS A 418 1.95 23.48 35.05
N ALA A 419 1.02 24.42 35.20
CA ALA A 419 1.29 25.74 35.78
C ALA A 419 1.68 25.73 37.27
N ARG A 420 1.63 24.58 37.98
CA ARG A 420 1.90 24.51 39.43
C ARG A 420 3.12 23.70 39.86
N VAL A 421 3.89 23.11 38.93
CA VAL A 421 4.96 22.16 39.33
C VAL A 421 6.38 22.73 39.31
N ASN A 422 6.67 23.81 38.57
CA ASN A 422 7.89 24.61 38.78
C ASN A 422 7.84 25.91 37.95
N ALA A 423 8.14 27.05 38.58
CA ALA A 423 7.99 28.39 38.00
C ALA A 423 9.01 28.76 36.89
N SER A 424 9.75 27.80 36.33
CA SER A 424 10.82 28.05 35.36
C SER A 424 10.66 27.34 34.01
N VAL A 425 9.51 26.68 33.75
CA VAL A 425 9.23 26.08 32.44
C VAL A 425 7.87 26.56 31.93
N PRO A 426 7.80 27.45 30.93
CA PRO A 426 6.58 27.60 30.16
C PRO A 426 6.54 26.43 29.18
N ARG A 427 5.53 25.57 29.21
CA ARG A 427 4.96 24.88 28.01
C ARG A 427 3.89 23.87 28.40
N GLU A 428 2.90 23.75 27.51
CA GLU A 428 1.85 22.74 27.53
C GLU A 428 2.41 21.34 27.80
N ALA A 429 1.89 20.63 28.79
CA ALA A 429 2.26 19.24 29.04
C ALA A 429 1.24 18.30 28.43
N PHE A 430 1.72 17.27 27.74
CA PHE A 430 0.89 16.21 27.17
C PHE A 430 0.94 15.01 28.10
N VAL A 431 -0.24 14.53 28.48
CA VAL A 431 -0.37 13.48 29.48
C VAL A 431 -1.00 12.26 28.84
N LEU A 432 -0.35 11.11 28.99
CA LEU A 432 -0.95 9.81 28.73
C LEU A 432 -1.77 9.43 29.96
N SER A 433 -3.05 9.11 29.77
CA SER A 433 -3.89 8.64 30.86
C SER A 433 -4.88 7.56 30.40
N GLU A 434 -5.35 6.78 31.37
CA GLU A 434 -6.38 5.77 31.18
C GLU A 434 -7.69 6.42 30.71
N VAL A 435 -8.32 5.84 29.67
CA VAL A 435 -9.62 6.31 29.16
C VAL A 435 -10.64 6.31 30.30
N GLY A 436 -11.21 7.49 30.58
CA GLY A 436 -12.19 7.69 31.65
C GLY A 436 -11.59 7.96 33.04
N LYS A 437 -10.25 7.96 33.20
CA LYS A 437 -9.57 8.29 34.46
C LYS A 437 -8.40 9.26 34.23
N PRO A 438 -8.66 10.55 33.90
CA PRO A 438 -7.62 11.54 33.60
C PRO A 438 -6.70 11.88 34.79
N GLN A 439 -6.98 11.38 36.00
CA GLN A 439 -6.15 11.57 37.20
C GLN A 439 -4.99 10.57 37.32
N ARG A 440 -4.98 9.47 36.55
CA ARG A 440 -3.83 8.54 36.48
C ARG A 440 -2.94 8.96 35.32
N VAL A 441 -1.92 9.77 35.65
CA VAL A 441 -1.06 10.47 34.69
C VAL A 441 0.31 9.81 34.65
N ALA A 442 0.71 9.29 33.49
CA ALA A 442 2.12 9.04 33.21
C ALA A 442 2.69 10.33 32.58
N LEU A 443 3.56 11.02 33.31
CA LEU A 443 4.22 12.25 32.84
C LEU A 443 5.39 11.87 31.93
N TRP A 444 5.34 12.24 30.65
CA TRP A 444 6.50 12.16 29.77
C TRP A 444 7.28 13.46 29.84
N VAL A 445 8.46 13.43 30.47
CA VAL A 445 9.44 14.52 30.41
C VAL A 445 10.74 13.92 29.88
N ALA A 446 11.00 14.08 28.58
CA ALA A 446 12.29 13.71 28.01
C ALA A 446 13.20 14.94 28.05
N LYS A 447 14.01 15.07 29.11
CA LYS A 447 14.98 16.16 29.21
C LYS A 447 16.09 15.94 28.16
N VAL A 448 16.06 16.71 27.08
CA VAL A 448 17.17 16.79 26.12
C VAL A 448 18.32 17.50 26.82
N HIS A 449 19.25 16.74 27.40
CA HIS A 449 20.70 16.98 27.49
C HIS A 449 21.31 15.74 28.13
N GLY A 450 22.30 15.14 27.46
CA GLY A 450 22.78 13.78 27.68
C GLY A 450 22.94 13.37 29.15
N ARG A 451 22.02 12.53 29.64
CA ARG A 451 22.22 11.43 30.60
C ARG A 451 20.93 10.61 30.65
N ALA A 452 21.12 9.32 30.93
CA ALA A 452 20.15 8.25 30.81
C ALA A 452 18.90 8.43 31.69
N ILE A 453 17.88 7.64 31.34
CA ILE A 453 16.62 7.41 32.04
C ILE A 453 16.88 7.20 33.54
N GLU A 454 16.42 8.13 34.37
CA GLU A 454 16.16 7.95 35.79
C GLU A 454 14.90 8.74 36.15
N GLU A 455 14.13 8.19 37.11
CA GLU A 455 12.92 8.73 37.75
C GLU A 455 11.55 8.28 37.20
N LEU A 456 11.20 7.03 37.54
CA LEU A 456 9.85 6.70 38.00
C LEU A 456 9.95 6.28 39.48
N GLY A 457 9.57 7.19 40.38
CA GLY A 457 9.40 6.87 41.80
C GLY A 457 9.93 7.95 42.73
N ASN A 458 9.07 8.91 43.10
CA ASN A 458 8.91 9.40 44.47
C ASN A 458 8.04 10.67 44.50
N HIS A 459 6.75 10.51 44.78
CA HIS A 459 6.01 11.56 45.48
C HIS A 459 4.83 10.99 46.27
N GLU A 460 5.14 10.18 47.29
CA GLU A 460 4.32 10.09 48.50
C GLU A 460 5.28 9.97 49.71
N ARG A 461 5.66 11.11 50.28
CA ARG A 461 6.05 11.17 51.69
C ARG A 461 4.92 11.87 52.42
N ASN A 462 3.99 11.10 52.96
CA ASN A 462 3.28 11.49 54.17
C ASN A 462 3.39 10.34 55.18
N ASN A 463 3.68 10.75 56.41
CA ASN A 463 4.03 9.95 57.56
C ASN A 463 3.05 8.78 57.82
N GLY A 464 3.60 7.58 58.03
CA GLY A 464 2.84 6.43 58.51
C GLY A 464 3.69 5.17 58.50
N VAL A 465 4.16 4.78 59.68
CA VAL A 465 4.79 3.47 59.96
C VAL A 465 3.84 2.34 59.55
N TRP A 466 4.37 1.21 59.03
CA TRP A 466 4.06 -0.19 59.41
C TRP A 466 4.46 -1.18 58.28
N ASN A 467 5.53 -1.94 58.57
CA ASN A 467 5.78 -3.38 58.37
C ASN A 467 5.32 -4.14 57.10
N SER A 468 6.32 -4.75 56.44
CA SER A 468 6.33 -5.97 55.61
C SER A 468 5.99 -5.85 54.11
N PRO A 469 6.69 -6.60 53.22
CA PRO A 469 6.66 -6.38 51.77
C PRO A 469 5.53 -7.14 51.07
N PRO A 470 4.89 -6.60 50.02
CA PRO A 470 4.17 -7.41 49.04
C PRO A 470 5.12 -7.77 47.89
N THR A 471 5.30 -9.07 47.70
CA THR A 471 5.75 -9.70 46.46
C THR A 471 4.78 -9.41 45.32
N SER A 472 5.29 -8.87 44.21
CA SER A 472 4.76 -8.78 42.83
C SER A 472 4.84 -7.35 42.28
N SER A 473 5.98 -7.03 41.68
CA SER A 473 6.18 -5.79 40.92
C SER A 473 5.41 -5.85 39.59
N SER A 474 4.16 -5.40 39.62
CA SER A 474 3.35 -5.13 38.43
C SER A 474 3.48 -3.65 38.11
N LEU A 475 4.07 -3.28 36.97
CA LEU A 475 4.05 -1.90 36.50
C LEU A 475 2.72 -1.65 35.78
N TYR A 476 1.95 -0.67 36.25
CA TYR A 476 0.78 -0.16 35.54
C TYR A 476 1.24 1.02 34.69
N LEU A 477 1.10 0.92 33.37
CA LEU A 477 1.30 2.02 32.42
C LEU A 477 -0.03 2.35 31.75
#